data_AF-A0A1C6HAJ8-F1
#
_entry.id   AF-A0A1C6HAJ8-F1
#
_cell.length_a   1.000
_cell.length_b   1.000
_cell.length_c   1.000
_cell.angle_alpha   90.00
_cell.angle_beta   90.00
_cell.angle_gamma   90.00
#
_symmetry.space_group_name_H-M   'P 1'
#
loop_
_entity.id
_entity.type
_entity.pdbx_description
1 polymer ?
#
loop_
_entity_poly.entity_id
_entity_poly.type
_entity_poly.pdbx_seq_one_letter_code
_entity_poly.pdbx_strand_id
1 'polypeptide(L)' 'MKQYFRLPQDVVGHDAQLLSYWDTLPPSVQLRLLESTISVSTLGELKLLEEGFRREPPSPT' A
#
# COMPACT_ATOMS: atom_id res chain seq x y z
N MET A 1 -23.14 -6.77 1.78
CA MET A 1 -22.09 -6.04 1.05
C MET A 1 -20.82 -6.87 1.13
N LYS A 2 -20.25 -7.29 0.00
CA LYS A 2 -18.96 -8.01 0.01
C LYS A 2 -17.89 -7.00 0.41
N GLN A 3 -17.47 -7.03 1.67
CA GLN A 3 -16.22 -6.37 2.06
C GLN A 3 -15.11 -7.18 1.38
N TYR A 4 -14.70 -6.74 0.19
CA TYR A 4 -13.48 -7.22 -0.42
C TYR A 4 -12.35 -6.72 0.47
N PHE A 5 -11.98 -7.52 1.46
CA PHE A 5 -10.72 -7.37 2.17
C PHE A 5 -9.65 -7.57 1.10
N ARG A 6 -9.17 -6.46 0.53
CA ARG A 6 -8.04 -6.54 -0.39
C ARG A 6 -6.88 -7.16 0.36
N LEU A 7 -6.20 -8.07 -0.30
CA LEU A 7 -5.01 -8.68 0.23
C LEU A 7 -3.80 -7.87 -0.23
N PRO A 8 -2.64 -7.98 0.44
CA PRO A 8 -1.40 -7.40 -0.04
C PRO A 8 -1.15 -7.74 -1.51
N GLN A 9 -1.46 -8.97 -1.91
CA GLN A 9 -1.32 -9.47 -3.28
C GLN A 9 -2.25 -8.79 -4.31
N ASP A 10 -3.38 -8.21 -3.90
CA ASP A 10 -4.24 -7.43 -4.79
C ASP A 10 -3.70 -6.02 -5.02
N VAL A 11 -2.89 -5.52 -4.08
CA VAL A 11 -2.24 -4.23 -4.20
C VAL A 11 -0.91 -4.38 -4.91
N VAL A 12 0.00 -5.21 -4.42
CA VAL A 12 1.37 -5.30 -4.91
C VAL A 12 1.62 -6.51 -5.83
N GLY A 13 0.58 -7.24 -6.18
CA GLY A 13 0.70 -8.46 -6.99
C GLY A 13 1.29 -9.65 -6.23
N HIS A 14 1.57 -10.72 -6.96
CA HIS A 14 2.18 -11.96 -6.41
C HIS A 14 3.72 -11.93 -6.45
N ASP A 15 4.32 -10.75 -6.65
CA ASP A 15 5.77 -10.59 -6.72
C ASP A 15 6.41 -10.70 -5.34
N ALA A 16 7.35 -11.64 -5.20
CA ALA A 16 8.01 -11.89 -3.92
C ALA A 16 8.79 -10.67 -3.39
N GLN A 17 9.44 -9.90 -4.26
CA GLN A 17 10.12 -8.67 -3.85
C GLN A 17 9.15 -7.59 -3.35
N LEU A 18 8.00 -7.46 -4.01
CA LEU A 18 6.97 -6.50 -3.64
C LEU A 18 6.29 -6.89 -2.34
N LEU A 19 5.95 -8.16 -2.16
CA LEU A 19 5.43 -8.69 -0.90
C LEU A 19 6.43 -8.55 0.25
N SER A 20 7.73 -8.82 -0.02
CA SER A 20 8.77 -8.64 0.99
C SER A 20 8.94 -7.18 1.39
N TYR A 21 8.83 -6.24 0.44
CA TYR A 21 8.86 -4.81 0.76
C TYR A 21 7.57 -4.36 1.45
N TRP A 22 6.43 -4.90 1.05
CA TRP A 22 5.15 -4.65 1.68
C TRP A 22 5.21 -4.96 3.17
N ASP A 23 5.81 -6.08 3.57
CA ASP A 23 5.99 -6.43 4.99
C ASP A 23 6.83 -5.41 5.77
N THR A 24 7.74 -4.70 5.09
CA THR A 24 8.54 -3.62 5.68
C THR A 24 7.81 -2.27 5.76
N LEU A 25 6.67 -2.13 5.09
CA LEU A 25 5.89 -0.89 5.11
C LEU A 25 5.22 -0.67 6.46
N PRO A 26 5.09 0.60 6.90
CA PRO A 26 4.35 0.91 8.10
C PRO A 26 2.85 0.56 7.96
N PRO A 27 2.18 0.12 9.04
CA PRO A 27 0.78 -0.32 9.00
C PRO A 27 -0.17 0.75 8.45
N SER A 28 0.08 2.03 8.73
CA SER A 28 -0.71 3.14 8.20
C SER A 28 -0.68 3.21 6.68
N VAL A 29 0.48 2.97 6.06
CA VAL A 29 0.63 2.97 4.60
C VAL A 29 -0.03 1.74 3.99
N GLN A 30 0.15 0.56 4.60
CA GLN A 30 -0.53 -0.66 4.16
C GLN A 30 -2.06 -0.48 4.20
N LEU A 31 -2.62 0.04 5.30
CA LEU A 31 -4.05 0.32 5.41
C LEU A 31 -4.51 1.32 4.35
N ARG A 32 -3.81 2.45 4.19
CA ARG A 32 -4.14 3.44 3.15
C ARG A 32 -4.12 2.84 1.75
N LEU A 33 -3.17 1.96 1.45
CA LEU A 33 -3.06 1.26 0.17
C LEU A 33 -4.16 0.23 -0.03
N LEU A 34 -4.55 -0.50 1.02
CA LEU A 34 -5.64 -1.47 0.98
C LEU A 34 -7.02 -0.79 0.81
N GLU A 35 -7.21 0.34 1.50
CA GLU A 35 -8.40 1.17 1.38
C GLU A 35 -8.45 1.89 0.02
N SER A 36 -7.31 2.33 -0.49
CA SER A 36 -7.20 3.03 -1.78
C SER A 36 -7.32 2.07 -2.95
N THR A 37 -8.08 2.41 -4.00
CA THR A 37 -8.23 1.61 -5.25
C THR A 37 -6.97 1.47 -6.10
N ILE A 38 -5.82 1.90 -5.58
CA ILE A 38 -4.52 1.85 -6.24
C ILE A 38 -3.97 0.41 -6.20
N SER A 39 -3.38 0.00 -7.32
CA SER A 39 -2.55 -1.20 -7.42
C SER A 39 -1.14 -0.77 -7.83
N VAL A 40 -0.16 -1.47 -7.28
CA VAL A 40 1.27 -1.22 -7.40
C VAL A 40 1.86 -2.37 -8.20
N SER A 41 2.50 -2.05 -9.33
CA SER A 41 3.05 -3.06 -10.22
C SER A 41 4.57 -3.18 -10.10
N THR A 42 5.22 -2.19 -9.48
CA THR A 42 6.68 -2.15 -9.33
C THR A 42 7.12 -1.65 -7.97
N LEU A 43 8.31 -2.08 -7.54
CA LEU A 43 8.91 -1.66 -6.27
C LEU A 43 9.12 -0.13 -6.20
N GLY A 44 9.40 0.50 -7.34
CA GLY A 44 9.56 1.94 -7.45
C GLY A 44 8.26 2.69 -7.13
N GLU A 45 7.13 2.22 -7.67
CA GLU A 45 5.80 2.78 -7.35
C GLU A 45 5.47 2.60 -5.87
N LEU A 46 5.77 1.44 -5.28
CA LEU A 46 5.51 1.18 -3.86
C LEU A 46 6.25 2.17 -2.95
N LYS A 47 7.52 2.42 -3.28
CA LYS A 47 8.37 3.39 -2.57
C LYS A 47 7.86 4.82 -2.69
N LEU A 48 7.46 5.23 -3.89
CA LEU A 48 6.89 6.56 -4.12
C LEU A 48 5.59 6.76 -3.34
N LEU A 49 4.74 5.73 -3.29
CA LEU A 49 3.50 5.77 -2.51
C LEU A 49 3.77 5.83 -1.02
N GLU A 50 4.69 5.01 -0.50
CA GLU A 50 5.13 5.09 0.89
C GLU A 50 5.61 6.50 1.24
N GLU A 51 6.51 7.08 0.44
CA GLU A 51 6.99 8.43 0.66
C GLU A 51 5.87 9.48 0.58
N GLY A 52 4.92 9.31 -0.34
CA GLY A 52 3.74 10.17 -0.48
C GLY A 52 2.85 10.13 0.76
N PHE A 53 2.46 8.93 1.21
CA PHE A 53 1.64 8.74 2.41
C PHE A 53 2.35 9.15 3.69
N ARG A 54 3.68 9.02 3.74
CA ARG A 54 4.50 9.47 4.87
C ARG A 54 4.65 11.00 4.92
N ARG A 55 4.59 11.66 3.77
CA ARG A 55 4.64 13.13 3.64
C ARG A 55 3.28 13.79 3.77
N GLU A 56 2.19 13.06 3.55
CA GLU A 56 0.84 13.56 3.81
C GLU A 56 0.67 13.72 5.34
N PRO A 57 0.63 14.95 5.88
CA PRO A 57 0.32 15.11 7.29
C PRO A 57 -1.11 14.58 7.51
N PRO A 58 -1.42 13.94 8.65
CA PRO A 58 -2.80 13.71 9.03
C PRO A 58 -3.45 15.09 9.04
N SER A 59 -4.30 15.36 8.05
CA SER A 59 -4.96 16.66 7.96
C SER A 59 -5.77 16.81 9.25
N PRO A 60 -5.47 17.81 10.10
CA PRO A 60 -6.26 18.03 11.30
C PRO A 60 -7.63 18.51 10.82
N THR A 61 -8.65 17.74 11.15
CA THR A 61 -10.05 18.16 10.98
C THR A 61 -10.47 18.94 12.22
#